data_AF-A0A354HRA8-F1
#
_entry.id   AF-A0A354HRA8-F1
#
_cell.length_a   1.000
_cell.length_b   1.000
_cell.length_c   1.000
_cell.angle_alpha   90.00
_cell.angle_beta   90.00
_cell.angle_gamma   90.00
#
_symmetry.space_group_name_H-M   'P 1'
#
loop_
_entity.id
_entity.type
_entity.pdbx_description
1 polymer ?
#
loop_
_entity_poly.entity_id
_entity_poly.type
_entity_poly.pdbx_seq_one_letter_code
_entity_poly.pdbx_strand_id
1 'polypeptide(L)'
;MALVRIILVYTLAVEGSAALILALRFSRDMGWIRGIYYGVFHAVSAFCNAGFDLIGNFSSLTAYRGDPVVNLVIMALIISGGLGFTVIRDFVTNWRKAGRLELHSKLVLIITALLLVSAFLAIFVLEFSNPQTLADIPWGEKVLATAFTATTPRTAGFNTLPIDGLRQSTLFLIIILMFIGASPASTGGGIKTATFGVILVAVHSIIRGESDAVLFKRRLPQYIIHKALAI
;
A
#
# COMPACT_ATOMS: atom_id res chain seq x y z
N MET A 1 8.79 -0.15 -26.72
CA MET A 1 9.55 0.93 -26.05
C MET A 1 8.68 1.96 -25.31
N ALA A 2 7.43 2.23 -25.72
CA ALA A 2 6.59 3.24 -25.05
C ALA A 2 6.31 2.96 -23.56
N LEU A 3 6.02 1.71 -23.17
CA LEU A 3 5.70 1.37 -21.78
C LEU A 3 6.89 1.54 -20.83
N VAL A 4 8.07 1.04 -21.21
CA VAL A 4 9.30 1.16 -20.39
C VAL A 4 9.66 2.63 -20.16
N ARG A 5 9.56 3.47 -21.20
CA ARG A 5 9.79 4.91 -21.07
C ARG A 5 8.83 5.57 -20.07
N ILE A 6 7.55 5.20 -20.11
CA ILE A 6 6.54 5.72 -19.16
C ILE A 6 6.88 5.30 -17.73
N ILE A 7 7.25 4.03 -17.53
CA ILE A 7 7.64 3.51 -16.21
C ILE A 7 8.83 4.30 -15.67
N LEU A 8 9.91 4.44 -16.46
CA LEU A 8 11.11 5.16 -16.03
C LEU A 8 10.83 6.62 -15.68
N VAL A 9 10.09 7.34 -16.53
CA VAL A 9 9.75 8.75 -16.27
C VAL A 9 8.86 8.88 -15.04
N TYR A 10 7.89 7.98 -14.88
CA TYR A 10 6.99 7.98 -13.73
C TYR A 10 7.75 7.71 -12.43
N THR A 11 8.56 6.64 -12.38
CA THR A 11 9.36 6.28 -11.21
C THR A 11 10.29 7.43 -10.81
N LEU A 12 11.07 7.97 -11.75
CA LEU A 12 12.01 9.06 -11.44
C LEU A 12 11.28 10.34 -10.98
N ALA A 13 10.11 10.65 -11.53
CA ALA A 13 9.32 11.81 -11.10
C ALA A 13 8.76 11.63 -9.69
N VAL A 14 8.21 10.45 -9.38
CA VAL A 14 7.61 10.15 -8.07
C VAL A 14 8.69 10.04 -7.00
N GLU A 15 9.74 9.25 -7.24
CA GLU A 15 10.86 9.11 -6.31
C GLU A 15 11.60 10.43 -6.13
N GLY A 16 11.88 11.18 -7.21
CA GLY A 16 12.58 12.45 -7.12
C GLY A 16 11.82 13.52 -6.34
N SER A 17 10.51 13.64 -6.56
CA SER A 17 9.68 14.60 -5.80
C SER A 17 9.55 14.20 -4.33
N ALA A 18 9.34 12.92 -4.04
CA ALA A 18 9.27 12.44 -2.66
C ALA A 18 10.62 12.51 -1.94
N ALA A 19 11.71 12.19 -2.63
CA ALA A 19 13.07 12.32 -2.11
C ALA A 19 13.37 13.76 -1.72
N LEU A 20 12.96 14.75 -2.52
CA LEU A 20 13.13 16.16 -2.18
C LEU A 20 12.37 16.52 -0.90
N ILE A 21 11.10 16.10 -0.78
CA ILE A 21 10.28 16.39 0.40
C ILE A 21 10.87 15.74 1.66
N LEU A 22 11.23 14.45 1.58
CA LEU A 22 11.83 13.72 2.70
C LEU A 22 13.22 14.27 3.05
N ALA A 23 14.03 14.62 2.06
CA ALA A 23 15.33 15.24 2.27
C ALA A 23 15.21 16.54 3.05
N LEU A 24 14.32 17.45 2.62
CA LEU A 24 14.08 18.70 3.32
C LEU A 24 13.60 18.48 4.76
N ARG A 25 12.77 17.46 5.00
CA ARG A 25 12.28 17.15 6.34
C ARG A 25 13.36 16.56 7.24
N PHE A 26 14.10 15.56 6.77
CA PHE A 26 15.18 14.90 7.51
C PHE A 26 16.39 15.80 7.70
N SER A 27 16.66 16.74 6.79
CA SER A 27 17.76 17.70 6.94
C SER A 27 17.59 18.63 8.14
N ARG A 28 16.35 18.84 8.61
CA ARG A 28 16.10 19.62 9.84
C ARG A 28 16.59 18.89 11.10
N ASP A 29 16.54 17.57 11.09
CA ASP A 29 16.86 16.75 12.27
C ASP A 29 18.31 16.23 12.21
N MET A 30 18.84 15.96 11.02
CA MET A 30 20.12 15.26 10.81
C MET A 30 21.17 16.08 10.03
N GLY A 31 20.85 17.32 9.64
CA GLY A 31 21.67 18.17 8.78
C GLY A 31 21.55 17.85 7.29
N TRP A 32 22.03 18.75 6.44
CA TRP A 32 21.82 18.69 4.98
C TRP A 32 22.34 17.42 4.32
N ILE A 33 23.61 17.07 4.55
CA ILE A 33 24.26 15.93 3.87
C ILE A 33 23.54 14.61 4.20
N ARG A 34 23.32 14.33 5.49
CA ARG A 34 22.65 13.11 5.93
C ARG A 34 21.16 13.12 5.58
N GLY A 35 20.49 14.26 5.73
CA GLY A 35 19.07 14.39 5.41
C GLY A 35 18.78 14.12 3.92
N ILE A 36 19.60 14.64 3.00
CA ILE A 36 19.46 14.34 1.56
C ILE A 36 19.68 12.85 1.29
N TYR A 37 20.73 12.26 1.85
CA TYR A 37 21.01 10.83 1.68
C TYR A 37 19.86 9.95 2.19
N TYR A 38 19.34 10.24 3.39
CA TYR A 38 18.22 9.51 3.97
C TYR A 38 16.94 9.74 3.16
N GLY A 39 16.67 10.96 2.72
CA GLY A 39 15.48 11.29 1.94
C GLY A 39 15.43 10.50 0.62
N VAL A 40 16.54 10.48 -0.12
CA VAL A 40 16.65 9.71 -1.37
C VAL A 40 16.52 8.21 -1.11
N PHE A 41 17.23 7.68 -0.10
CA PHE A 41 17.20 6.25 0.20
C PHE A 41 15.79 5.77 0.57
N HIS A 42 15.12 6.47 1.49
CA HIS A 42 13.78 6.08 1.92
C HIS A 42 12.74 6.27 0.82
N ALA A 43 12.91 7.26 -0.07
CA ALA A 43 12.02 7.43 -1.21
C ALA A 43 12.07 6.22 -2.18
N VAL A 44 13.27 5.81 -2.57
CA VAL A 44 13.45 4.65 -3.47
C VAL A 44 12.99 3.36 -2.77
N SER A 45 13.37 3.16 -1.51
CA SER A 45 12.97 1.99 -0.73
C SER A 45 11.45 1.90 -0.57
N ALA A 46 10.77 3.01 -0.30
CA ALA A 46 9.32 3.04 -0.14
C ALA A 46 8.56 2.88 -1.45
N PHE A 47 9.02 3.47 -2.56
CA PHE A 47 8.42 3.27 -3.86
C PHE A 47 8.56 1.81 -4.35
N CYS A 48 9.74 1.22 -4.10
CA CYS A 48 10.01 -0.16 -4.47
C CYS A 48 9.38 -1.19 -3.50
N ASN A 49 8.64 -0.76 -2.47
CA ASN A 49 8.15 -1.63 -1.39
C ASN A 49 9.27 -2.55 -0.87
N ALA A 50 10.44 -2.00 -0.58
CA ALA A 50 11.59 -2.79 -0.14
C ALA A 50 11.66 -2.89 1.39
N GLY A 51 11.24 -1.85 2.10
CA GLY A 51 11.19 -1.82 3.57
C GLY A 51 12.53 -1.69 4.27
N PHE A 52 13.58 -1.38 3.52
CA PHE A 52 14.85 -0.99 4.10
C PHE A 52 14.80 0.46 4.54
N ASP A 53 15.25 0.72 5.76
CA ASP A 53 15.45 2.05 6.30
C ASP A 53 16.88 2.18 6.83
N LEU A 54 17.35 3.43 6.94
CA LEU A 54 18.67 3.73 7.51
C LEU A 54 18.58 4.15 8.97
N ILE A 55 17.38 4.16 9.53
CA ILE A 55 17.13 4.58 10.91
C ILE A 55 17.38 3.35 11.79
N GLY A 56 18.62 3.24 12.25
CA GLY A 56 19.14 2.07 12.95
C GLY A 56 18.39 1.66 14.24
N ASN A 57 18.99 0.73 14.97
CA ASN A 57 18.46 0.19 16.23
C ASN A 57 17.10 -0.54 16.10
N PHE A 58 16.81 -1.12 14.93
CA PHE A 58 15.53 -1.80 14.66
C PHE A 58 14.29 -0.92 14.89
N SER A 59 14.48 0.41 14.87
CA SER A 59 13.43 1.37 15.18
C SER A 59 12.65 1.78 13.94
N SER A 60 13.23 1.66 12.74
CA SER A 60 12.59 2.08 11.50
C SER A 60 12.04 3.51 11.60
N LEU A 61 10.82 3.78 11.14
CA LEU A 61 10.19 5.09 11.17
C LEU A 61 9.43 5.39 12.48
N THR A 62 9.63 4.62 13.56
CA THR A 62 8.97 4.84 14.87
C THR A 62 9.24 6.23 15.45
N ALA A 63 10.44 6.78 15.27
CA ALA A 63 10.77 8.15 15.69
C ALA A 63 9.93 9.22 14.97
N TYR A 64 9.38 8.90 13.79
CA TYR A 64 8.55 9.78 12.97
C TYR A 64 7.07 9.41 13.03
N ARG A 65 6.63 8.60 13.99
CA ARG A 65 5.23 8.15 14.13
C ARG A 65 4.20 9.28 14.03
N GLY A 66 4.49 10.43 14.63
CA GLY A 66 3.62 11.59 14.61
C GLY A 66 3.89 12.60 13.49
N ASP A 67 4.87 12.34 12.62
CA ASP A 67 5.27 13.28 11.57
C ASP A 67 4.39 13.10 10.32
N PRO A 68 3.49 14.04 10.01
CA PRO A 68 2.59 13.88 8.87
C PRO A 68 3.34 13.88 7.53
N VAL A 69 4.48 14.58 7.42
CA VAL A 69 5.22 14.67 6.17
C VAL A 69 5.82 13.30 5.84
N VAL A 70 6.52 12.69 6.80
CA VAL A 70 7.17 11.39 6.60
C VAL A 70 6.12 10.31 6.34
N ASN A 71 5.09 10.23 7.19
CA ASN A 71 4.07 9.19 7.07
C ASN A 71 3.28 9.29 5.77
N LEU A 72 2.79 10.48 5.40
CA LEU A 72 1.97 10.64 4.20
C LEU A 72 2.78 10.40 2.93
N VAL A 73 4.04 10.87 2.88
CA VAL A 73 4.90 10.65 1.70
C VAL A 73 5.24 9.18 1.55
N ILE A 74 5.66 8.50 2.62
CA ILE A 74 6.01 7.07 2.56
C ILE A 74 4.77 6.23 2.22
N MET A 75 3.61 6.48 2.84
CA MET A 75 2.37 5.79 2.48
C MET A 75 1.97 6.01 1.01
N ALA A 76 2.10 7.24 0.51
CA ALA A 76 1.82 7.54 -0.88
C ALA A 76 2.76 6.79 -1.84
N LEU A 77 4.06 6.71 -1.50
CA LEU A 77 5.04 5.95 -2.25
C LEU A 77 4.69 4.46 -2.29
N ILE A 78 4.40 3.85 -1.13
CA ILE A 78 4.02 2.44 -1.01
C ILE A 78 2.78 2.12 -1.87
N ILE A 79 1.76 2.97 -1.81
CA ILE A 79 0.53 2.80 -2.58
C ILE A 79 0.82 2.99 -4.08
N SER A 80 1.58 4.00 -4.45
CA SER A 80 1.92 4.29 -5.85
C SER A 80 2.74 3.17 -6.49
N GLY A 81 3.76 2.66 -5.80
CA GLY A 81 4.57 1.52 -6.24
C GLY A 81 3.76 0.22 -6.28
N GLY A 82 2.81 0.05 -5.35
CA GLY A 82 1.99 -1.16 -5.20
C GLY A 82 0.76 -1.27 -6.11
N LEU A 83 0.28 -0.19 -6.73
CA LEU A 83 -0.92 -0.21 -7.60
C LEU A 83 -0.68 -0.80 -9.00
N GLY A 84 0.58 -0.84 -9.45
CA GLY A 84 0.96 -1.38 -10.75
C GLY A 84 0.92 -0.35 -11.88
N PHE A 85 1.92 -0.40 -12.76
CA PHE A 85 2.14 0.66 -13.76
C PHE A 85 1.03 0.79 -14.81
N THR A 86 0.33 -0.31 -15.12
CA THR A 86 -0.82 -0.32 -16.03
C THR A 86 -2.00 0.46 -15.47
N VAL A 87 -2.27 0.28 -14.17
CA VAL A 87 -3.33 0.97 -13.43
C VAL A 87 -3.01 2.45 -13.31
N ILE A 88 -1.76 2.80 -13.02
CA ILE A 88 -1.31 4.20 -12.95
C ILE A 88 -1.49 4.90 -14.29
N ARG A 89 -1.06 4.27 -15.40
CA ARG A 89 -1.21 4.82 -16.75
C ARG A 89 -2.68 5.06 -17.09
N ASP A 90 -3.52 4.06 -16.86
CA ASP A 90 -4.96 4.16 -17.13
C ASP A 90 -5.61 5.23 -16.26
N PHE A 91 -5.24 5.30 -14.98
CA PHE A 91 -5.69 6.34 -14.07
C PHE A 91 -5.30 7.72 -14.61
N VAL A 92 -4.02 8.03 -14.81
CA VAL A 92 -3.57 9.36 -15.30
C VAL A 92 -4.24 9.75 -16.61
N THR A 93 -4.47 8.81 -17.52
CA THR A 93 -5.07 9.08 -18.84
C THR A 93 -6.58 9.30 -18.78
N ASN A 94 -7.29 8.52 -17.95
CA ASN A 94 -8.75 8.41 -17.99
C ASN A 94 -9.45 8.91 -16.71
N TRP A 95 -8.74 9.34 -15.66
CA TRP A 95 -9.31 9.76 -14.38
C TRP A 95 -10.36 10.88 -14.51
N ARG A 96 -10.15 11.83 -15.43
CA ARG A 96 -11.09 12.94 -15.69
C ARG A 96 -12.29 12.54 -16.55
N LYS A 97 -12.28 11.35 -17.16
CA LYS A 97 -13.34 10.84 -18.03
C LYS A 97 -14.12 9.77 -17.27
N ALA A 98 -15.13 10.22 -16.51
CA ALA A 98 -16.00 9.35 -15.73
C ALA A 98 -16.46 8.13 -16.56
N GLY A 99 -16.24 6.92 -16.03
CA GLY A 99 -16.67 5.67 -16.64
C GLY A 99 -15.73 5.03 -17.67
N ARG A 100 -14.53 5.58 -17.92
CA ARG A 100 -13.58 5.03 -18.92
C ARG A 100 -12.40 4.22 -18.37
N LEU A 101 -12.31 4.03 -17.05
CA LEU A 101 -11.27 3.16 -16.49
C LEU A 101 -11.47 1.71 -16.98
N GLU A 102 -10.37 1.05 -17.30
CA GLU A 102 -10.36 -0.36 -17.65
C GLU A 102 -10.88 -1.21 -16.48
N LEU A 103 -11.53 -2.34 -16.79
CA LEU A 103 -12.10 -3.23 -15.77
C LEU A 103 -11.03 -3.69 -14.77
N HIS A 104 -9.81 -3.95 -15.25
CA HIS A 104 -8.67 -4.31 -14.40
C HIS A 104 -8.28 -3.20 -13.43
N SER A 105 -8.07 -1.97 -13.92
CA SER A 105 -7.74 -0.81 -13.09
C SER A 105 -8.83 -0.52 -12.07
N LYS A 106 -10.09 -0.59 -12.48
CA LYS A 106 -11.24 -0.37 -11.61
C LYS A 106 -11.31 -1.42 -10.48
N LEU A 107 -11.08 -2.69 -10.81
CA LEU A 107 -11.01 -3.77 -9.82
C LEU A 107 -9.87 -3.53 -8.82
N VAL A 108 -8.65 -3.28 -9.32
CA VAL A 108 -7.47 -3.06 -8.47
C VAL A 108 -7.69 -1.87 -7.52
N LEU A 109 -8.14 -0.72 -8.04
CA LEU A 109 -8.37 0.47 -7.21
C LEU A 109 -9.41 0.22 -6.11
N ILE A 110 -10.50 -0.48 -6.43
CA ILE A 110 -11.56 -0.79 -5.46
C ILE A 110 -11.06 -1.77 -4.40
N ILE A 111 -10.39 -2.84 -4.79
CA ILE A 111 -9.86 -3.82 -3.85
C ILE A 111 -8.78 -3.21 -2.95
N THR A 112 -7.85 -2.42 -3.51
CA THR A 112 -6.83 -1.73 -2.73
C THR A 112 -7.47 -0.75 -1.73
N ALA A 113 -8.47 0.03 -2.14
CA ALA A 113 -9.19 0.93 -1.25
C ALA A 113 -9.93 0.17 -0.14
N LEU A 114 -10.61 -0.93 -0.48
CA LEU A 114 -11.32 -1.76 0.48
C LEU A 114 -10.36 -2.38 1.51
N LEU A 115 -9.21 -2.91 1.06
CA LEU A 115 -8.19 -3.47 1.95
C LEU A 115 -7.57 -2.40 2.85
N LEU A 116 -7.24 -1.22 2.31
CA LEU A 116 -6.72 -0.08 3.10
C LEU A 116 -7.69 0.33 4.21
N VAL A 117 -8.96 0.56 3.85
CA VAL A 117 -9.98 1.07 4.79
C VAL A 117 -10.34 0.00 5.81
N SER A 118 -10.55 -1.26 5.39
CA SER A 118 -10.86 -2.34 6.31
C SER A 118 -9.70 -2.65 7.27
N ALA A 119 -8.45 -2.64 6.77
CA ALA A 119 -7.27 -2.79 7.61
C ALA A 119 -7.14 -1.63 8.62
N PHE A 120 -7.33 -0.39 8.17
CA PHE A 120 -7.32 0.78 9.05
C PHE A 120 -8.34 0.63 10.17
N LEU A 121 -9.60 0.36 9.85
CA LEU A 121 -10.67 0.24 10.83
C LEU A 121 -10.42 -0.92 11.81
N ALA A 122 -10.03 -2.08 11.29
CA ALA A 122 -9.78 -3.25 12.12
C ALA A 122 -8.59 -3.03 13.07
N ILE A 123 -7.45 -2.53 12.56
CA ILE A 123 -6.27 -2.22 13.39
C ILE A 123 -6.60 -1.12 14.40
N PHE A 124 -7.33 -0.08 13.97
CA PHE A 124 -7.71 1.02 14.86
C PHE A 124 -8.49 0.49 16.06
N VAL A 125 -9.54 -0.31 15.83
CA VAL A 125 -10.37 -0.89 16.90
C VAL A 125 -9.58 -1.84 17.79
N LEU A 126 -8.75 -2.71 17.20
CA LEU A 126 -7.99 -3.71 17.94
C LEU A 126 -6.92 -3.08 18.82
N GLU A 127 -6.23 -2.06 18.33
CA GLU A 127 -5.10 -1.43 19.02
C GLU A 127 -5.49 -0.20 19.84
N PHE A 128 -6.69 0.37 19.68
CA PHE A 128 -7.10 1.62 20.32
C PHE A 128 -6.80 1.69 21.83
N SER A 129 -7.01 0.57 22.52
CA SER A 129 -6.82 0.41 23.96
C SER A 129 -5.54 -0.33 24.35
N ASN A 130 -4.62 -0.57 23.41
CA ASN A 130 -3.35 -1.24 23.70
C ASN A 130 -2.31 -0.26 24.26
N PRO A 131 -1.88 -0.38 25.54
CA PRO A 131 -0.89 0.52 26.15
C PRO A 131 0.50 0.40 25.53
N GLN A 132 0.82 -0.73 24.89
CA GLN A 132 2.12 -0.91 24.24
C GLN A 132 2.21 -0.18 22.89
N THR A 133 1.08 0.27 22.34
CA THR A 133 1.01 0.90 21.02
C THR A 133 0.18 2.17 21.07
N LEU A 134 -1.13 2.12 20.80
CA LEU A 134 -1.95 3.31 20.56
C LEU A 134 -2.52 3.97 21.80
N ALA A 135 -2.66 3.31 22.96
CA ALA A 135 -3.47 3.84 24.06
C ALA A 135 -2.99 5.22 24.54
N ASP A 136 -1.67 5.38 24.72
CA ASP A 136 -1.05 6.57 25.33
C ASP A 136 -0.62 7.64 24.32
N ILE A 137 -1.05 7.52 23.06
CA ILE A 137 -0.67 8.41 21.96
C ILE A 137 -1.75 9.51 21.75
N PRO A 138 -1.38 10.75 21.37
CA PRO A 138 -2.35 11.76 20.94
C PRO A 138 -3.23 11.32 19.77
N TRP A 139 -4.49 11.76 19.72
CA TRP A 139 -5.46 11.33 18.70
C TRP A 139 -5.00 11.47 17.24
N GLY A 140 -4.35 12.59 16.88
CA GLY A 140 -3.86 12.80 15.52
C GLY A 140 -2.77 11.79 15.13
N GLU A 141 -1.85 11.52 16.06
CA GLU A 141 -0.82 10.50 15.86
C GLU A 141 -1.41 9.08 15.85
N LYS A 142 -2.46 8.79 16.63
CA LYS A 142 -3.13 7.48 16.60
C LYS A 142 -3.66 7.17 15.21
N VAL A 143 -4.35 8.11 14.59
CA VAL A 143 -4.92 7.96 13.25
C VAL A 143 -3.80 7.76 12.22
N LEU A 144 -2.76 8.60 12.29
CA LEU A 144 -1.64 8.54 11.35
C LEU A 144 -0.84 7.23 11.47
N ALA A 145 -0.49 6.84 12.69
CA ALA A 145 0.21 5.59 12.97
C ALA A 145 -0.60 4.38 12.53
N THR A 146 -1.92 4.37 12.81
CA THR A 146 -2.80 3.30 12.37
C THR A 146 -2.92 3.23 10.85
N ALA A 147 -3.03 4.37 10.17
CA ALA A 147 -3.04 4.43 8.70
C ALA A 147 -1.73 3.89 8.11
N PHE A 148 -0.60 4.19 8.75
CA PHE A 148 0.70 3.70 8.35
C PHE A 148 0.83 2.18 8.55
N THR A 149 0.47 1.66 9.73
CA THR A 149 0.45 0.22 10.03
C THR A 149 -0.56 -0.53 9.17
N ALA A 150 -1.68 0.10 8.80
CA ALA A 150 -2.60 -0.47 7.83
C ALA A 150 -1.97 -0.52 6.44
N THR A 151 -1.11 0.46 6.09
CA THR A 151 -0.51 0.65 4.76
C THR A 151 0.69 -0.25 4.46
N THR A 152 1.54 -0.47 5.47
CA THR A 152 2.79 -1.23 5.35
C THR A 152 2.67 -2.74 4.97
N PRO A 153 1.62 -3.49 5.34
CA PRO A 153 1.53 -4.93 5.11
C PRO A 153 1.11 -5.26 3.67
N ARG A 154 1.66 -4.53 2.71
CA ARG A 154 1.61 -4.73 1.25
C ARG A 154 3.01 -4.83 0.70
N THR A 155 3.80 -5.67 1.39
CA THR A 155 5.23 -5.91 1.20
C THR A 155 6.12 -4.68 1.42
N ALA A 156 5.69 -3.65 2.14
CA ALA A 156 6.49 -2.43 2.30
C ALA A 156 7.42 -2.44 3.52
N GLY A 157 7.12 -3.17 4.60
CA GLY A 157 8.08 -3.51 5.66
C GLY A 157 8.48 -2.40 6.66
N PHE A 158 8.06 -1.15 6.47
CA PHE A 158 8.33 -0.07 7.44
C PHE A 158 7.42 -0.15 8.67
N ASN A 159 7.94 0.30 9.82
CA ASN A 159 7.21 0.30 11.08
C ASN A 159 7.23 1.69 11.74
N THR A 160 6.07 2.17 12.19
CA THR A 160 5.92 3.37 13.02
C THR A 160 5.41 3.07 14.43
N LEU A 161 4.89 1.86 14.62
CA LEU A 161 4.56 1.27 15.91
C LEU A 161 5.48 0.06 16.14
N PRO A 162 5.84 -0.23 17.40
CA PRO A 162 6.58 -1.44 17.75
C PRO A 162 5.73 -2.68 17.42
N ILE A 163 6.22 -3.53 16.50
CA ILE A 163 5.49 -4.71 16.02
C ILE A 163 5.36 -5.77 17.13
N ASP A 164 6.38 -5.87 17.98
CA ASP A 164 6.41 -6.72 19.17
C ASP A 164 5.37 -6.32 20.24
N GLY A 165 4.91 -5.06 20.22
CA GLY A 165 3.85 -4.56 21.10
C GLY A 165 2.43 -4.75 20.57
N LEU A 166 2.24 -5.23 19.33
CA LEU A 166 0.90 -5.41 18.75
C LEU A 166 0.19 -6.62 19.35
N ARG A 167 -1.15 -6.55 19.46
CA ARG A 167 -1.96 -7.69 19.89
C ARG A 167 -1.85 -8.83 18.88
N GLN A 168 -1.95 -10.06 19.36
CA GLN A 168 -1.93 -11.27 18.51
C GLN A 168 -3.00 -11.25 17.41
N SER A 169 -4.20 -10.71 17.71
CA SER A 169 -5.26 -10.51 16.73
C SER A 169 -4.85 -9.57 15.59
N THR A 170 -4.10 -8.51 15.92
CA THR A 170 -3.61 -7.52 14.96
C THR A 170 -2.49 -8.11 14.11
N LEU A 171 -1.58 -8.87 14.72
CA LEU A 171 -0.53 -9.60 14.00
C LEU A 171 -1.13 -10.63 13.02
N PHE A 172 -2.15 -11.37 13.45
CA PHE A 172 -2.85 -12.32 12.57
C PHE A 172 -3.50 -11.61 11.37
N LEU A 173 -4.15 -10.46 11.58
CA LEU A 173 -4.67 -9.64 10.51
C LEU A 173 -3.57 -9.16 9.56
N ILE A 174 -2.44 -8.69 10.09
CA ILE A 174 -1.27 -8.26 9.31
C ILE A 174 -0.74 -9.41 8.44
N ILE A 175 -0.68 -10.64 8.94
CA ILE A 175 -0.25 -11.81 8.16
C ILE A 175 -1.18 -12.03 6.96
N ILE A 176 -2.50 -11.95 7.15
CA ILE A 176 -3.48 -12.06 6.05
C ILE A 176 -3.26 -10.94 5.03
N LEU A 177 -3.03 -9.71 5.49
CA LEU A 177 -2.78 -8.57 4.61
C LEU A 177 -1.47 -8.74 3.84
N MET A 178 -0.40 -9.22 4.46
CA MET A 178 0.89 -9.47 3.78
C MET A 178 0.78 -10.57 2.72
N PHE A 179 -0.09 -11.57 2.95
CA PHE A 179 -0.42 -12.58 1.94
C PHE A 179 -1.14 -11.96 0.74
N ILE A 180 -2.11 -11.07 0.99
CA ILE A 180 -2.78 -10.25 -0.04
C ILE A 180 -1.88 -9.06 -0.40
N GLY A 181 -0.83 -9.34 -1.16
CA GLY A 181 0.20 -8.37 -1.48
C GLY A 181 -0.22 -7.29 -2.49
N ALA A 182 0.75 -6.83 -3.29
CA ALA A 182 0.56 -5.71 -4.20
C ALA A 182 -0.15 -6.12 -5.51
N SER A 183 -0.44 -5.16 -6.37
CA SER A 183 -1.19 -5.39 -7.61
C SER A 183 -0.32 -5.99 -8.72
N PRO A 184 -0.87 -6.51 -9.83
CA PRO A 184 -0.04 -6.99 -10.95
C PRO A 184 0.82 -5.87 -11.57
N ALA A 185 1.99 -6.23 -12.09
CA ALA A 185 2.95 -5.27 -12.67
C ALA A 185 3.30 -4.10 -11.72
N SER A 186 3.41 -4.39 -10.42
CA SER A 186 3.82 -3.47 -9.35
C SER A 186 5.18 -3.88 -8.76
N THR A 187 5.67 -3.11 -7.79
CA THR A 187 6.93 -3.36 -7.09
C THR A 187 6.83 -4.37 -5.95
N GLY A 188 5.61 -4.76 -5.55
CA GLY A 188 5.39 -5.66 -4.41
C GLY A 188 5.06 -7.12 -4.75
N GLY A 189 5.18 -7.99 -3.76
CA GLY A 189 4.96 -9.45 -3.84
C GLY A 189 3.53 -9.90 -3.49
N GLY A 190 3.38 -11.17 -3.12
CA GLY A 190 2.14 -11.79 -2.60
C GLY A 190 1.10 -12.20 -3.66
N ILE A 191 -0.04 -12.71 -3.20
CA ILE A 191 -1.21 -12.90 -4.05
C ILE A 191 -1.69 -11.52 -4.48
N LYS A 192 -1.81 -11.34 -5.79
CA LYS A 192 -2.12 -10.02 -6.34
C LYS A 192 -3.52 -9.57 -5.93
N THR A 193 -3.68 -8.28 -5.65
CA THR A 193 -5.00 -7.67 -5.35
C THR A 193 -6.07 -8.02 -6.39
N ALA A 194 -5.68 -8.06 -7.67
CA ALA A 194 -6.57 -8.48 -8.76
C ALA A 194 -6.99 -9.95 -8.66
N THR A 195 -6.06 -10.85 -8.30
CA THR A 195 -6.35 -12.28 -8.07
C THR A 195 -7.34 -12.45 -6.94
N PHE A 196 -7.08 -11.81 -5.80
CA PHE A 196 -7.99 -11.81 -4.65
C PHE A 196 -9.38 -11.26 -5.02
N GLY A 197 -9.43 -10.15 -5.77
CA GLY A 197 -10.67 -9.57 -6.25
C GLY A 197 -11.47 -10.51 -7.17
N VAL A 198 -10.81 -11.23 -8.07
CA VAL A 198 -11.47 -12.23 -8.93
C VAL A 198 -12.05 -13.38 -8.09
N ILE A 199 -11.31 -13.88 -7.11
CA ILE A 199 -11.78 -14.94 -6.20
C ILE A 199 -13.03 -14.48 -5.45
N LEU A 200 -13.03 -13.26 -4.89
CA LEU A 200 -14.19 -12.71 -4.20
C LEU A 200 -15.43 -12.59 -5.10
N VAL A 201 -15.25 -12.13 -6.34
CA VAL A 201 -16.36 -12.04 -7.31
C VAL A 201 -16.89 -13.43 -7.67
N ALA A 202 -16.00 -14.41 -7.86
CA ALA A 202 -16.40 -15.78 -8.15
C ALA A 202 -17.19 -16.39 -7.00
N VAL A 203 -16.70 -16.28 -5.76
CA VAL A 203 -17.39 -16.74 -4.55
C VAL A 203 -18.76 -16.05 -4.41
N HIS A 204 -18.83 -14.74 -4.62
CA HIS A 204 -20.08 -13.99 -4.55
C HIS A 204 -21.12 -14.47 -5.58
N SER A 205 -20.68 -14.77 -6.80
CA SER A 205 -21.56 -15.23 -7.89
C SER A 205 -22.08 -16.64 -7.62
N ILE A 206 -21.22 -17.52 -7.09
CA ILE A 206 -21.61 -18.88 -6.67
C ILE A 206 -22.66 -18.84 -5.56
N ILE A 207 -22.48 -17.98 -4.54
CA ILE A 207 -23.45 -17.81 -3.45
C ILE A 207 -24.81 -17.35 -3.96
N ARG A 208 -24.84 -16.54 -5.03
CA ARG A 208 -26.09 -16.10 -5.69
C ARG A 208 -26.70 -17.13 -6.64
N GLY A 209 -26.02 -18.26 -6.89
CA GLY A 209 -26.45 -19.24 -7.89
C GLY A 209 -26.29 -18.76 -9.33
N GLU A 210 -25.48 -17.74 -9.58
CA GLU A 210 -25.19 -17.24 -10.94
C GLU A 210 -24.17 -18.16 -11.61
N SER A 211 -24.42 -18.58 -12.86
CA SER A 211 -23.51 -19.44 -13.62
C SER A 211 -22.22 -18.74 -14.06
N ASP A 212 -22.24 -17.40 -14.07
CA ASP A 212 -21.16 -16.57 -14.58
C ASP A 212 -20.75 -15.50 -13.58
N ALA A 213 -19.45 -15.38 -13.35
CA ALA A 213 -18.91 -14.30 -12.54
C ALA A 213 -18.95 -12.98 -13.34
N VAL A 214 -19.83 -12.05 -12.94
CA VAL A 214 -19.99 -10.75 -13.59
C VAL A 214 -19.43 -9.64 -12.72
N LEU A 215 -18.53 -8.84 -13.31
CA LEU A 215 -17.93 -7.67 -12.66
C LEU A 215 -18.15 -6.42 -13.53
N PHE A 216 -18.73 -5.37 -12.94
CA PHE A 216 -19.07 -4.11 -13.65
C PHE A 216 -19.83 -4.31 -14.96
N LYS A 217 -20.84 -5.20 -14.96
CA LYS A 217 -21.64 -5.59 -16.14
C LYS A 217 -20.81 -6.27 -17.25
N ARG A 218 -19.65 -6.84 -16.93
CA ARG A 218 -18.83 -7.64 -17.85
C ARG A 218 -18.57 -9.01 -17.26
N ARG A 219 -18.76 -10.07 -18.04
CA ARG A 219 -18.46 -11.45 -17.65
C ARG A 219 -16.96 -11.66 -17.56
N LEU A 220 -16.50 -12.30 -16.49
CA LEU A 220 -15.13 -12.76 -16.34
C LEU A 220 -14.97 -14.10 -17.07
N PRO A 221 -14.01 -14.23 -18.00
CA PRO A 221 -13.71 -15.50 -18.62
C PRO A 221 -13.29 -16.55 -17.59
N GLN A 222 -13.78 -17.79 -17.76
CA GLN A 222 -13.57 -18.88 -16.80
C GLN A 222 -12.09 -19.23 -16.59
N TYR A 223 -11.25 -19.05 -17.62
CA TYR A 223 -9.80 -19.25 -17.51
C TYR A 223 -9.15 -18.26 -16.51
N ILE A 224 -9.67 -17.04 -16.36
CA ILE A 224 -9.16 -16.05 -15.39
C ILE A 224 -9.48 -16.52 -13.97
N ILE A 225 -10.67 -17.10 -13.76
CA ILE A 225 -11.11 -17.63 -12.47
C ILE A 225 -10.24 -18.84 -12.08
N HIS A 226 -10.07 -19.80 -13.00
CA HIS A 226 -9.24 -20.98 -12.74
C HIS A 226 -7.77 -20.61 -12.48
N LYS A 227 -7.23 -19.65 -13.26
CA LYS A 227 -5.88 -19.12 -13.01
C LYS A 227 -5.76 -18.46 -11.64
N ALA A 228 -6.80 -17.76 -11.20
CA ALA A 228 -6.80 -17.12 -9.89
C ALA A 228 -6.87 -18.12 -8.73
N LEU A 229 -7.59 -19.24 -8.89
CA LEU A 229 -7.72 -20.30 -7.89
C LEU A 229 -6.47 -21.19 -7.76
N ALA A 230 -5.63 -21.24 -8.80
CA ALA A 230 -4.43 -22.09 -8.83
C ALA A 230 -3.21 -21.46 -8.13
N ILE A 231 -3.30 -20.19 -7.71
CA ILE A 231 -2.24 -19.41 -7.05
C ILE A 231 -2.63 -19.21 -5.59
#